data_AF-A0A1Y1LSR3-F1
#
_entry.id   AF-A0A1Y1LSR3-F1
#
_cell.length_a   1.000
_cell.length_b   1.000
_cell.length_c   1.000
_cell.angle_alpha   90.00
_cell.angle_beta   90.00
_cell.angle_gamma   90.00
#
_symmetry.space_group_name_H-M   'P 1'
#
loop_
_entity.id
_entity.type
_entity.pdbx_description
1 polymer ?
#
loop_
_entity_poly.entity_id
_entity_poly.type
_entity_poly.pdbx_seq_one_letter_code
_entity_poly.pdbx_strand_id
1 'polypeptide(L)'
;KMWNLVVLCYGASSPALSDRNRFPTLFRTHPSATVHNPTRIKLMRKFNWYRVAILQEAEEVFISTVEDLESRCMEAGIEIVTRQSFLSDPTDAVRNLRRQDARVVVGLFYVVAARRVLCEIYKQQLYGRSNVWFFIGWYEDDWFVNNLEKEGIECTADQMREAAEGHLTTEALMWNQNLNERTISGMTSEEFRVRLNDALREEGYDIDNKRYPEGYQEAPLAYDAVWSVALAFNKTMNHLHKYGKSLKEFNYNNKEIADDIYSAINSTQFLGISGFVAFSSQGDRIALTQIEQVINGNYVVLGYYDTQADNLTWFDKEVWTGIKVPQDRTIIRKVLRTVSLPLFICMCVISSVGILISISLIIFNIWNGHRRVIQSSHPVCNTIMLFGVIVCLTSVFLLGLDGNFVPPHVYPSVCQARAWSLTIGFTLAYGAMFSKVWRVHRLTTKAKSDPKVRMKKVQPWKLYSMVSGLLVVDFVILLVWQLQDPLQRRIEPFPLENPASLSDDSKIRPELEHCASHHNTVWLGIVYGYKGLILVFGLFLAYETRSLKVKQINDSRYVGMSIYNVVVLCLVTG
;
A
#
# COMPACT_ATOMS: atom_id res chain seq x y z
N LYS A 1 -23.67 47.90 -6.00
CA LYS A 1 -23.78 48.61 -4.70
C LYS A 1 -23.98 50.12 -4.85
N MET A 2 -23.15 50.85 -5.59
CA MET A 2 -23.25 52.33 -5.68
C MET A 2 -24.55 52.86 -6.34
N TRP A 3 -25.15 52.09 -7.26
CA TRP A 3 -26.33 52.51 -8.02
C TRP A 3 -27.65 51.81 -7.62
N ASN A 4 -27.68 51.12 -6.47
CA ASN A 4 -28.87 50.38 -6.01
C ASN A 4 -29.45 49.40 -7.06
N LEU A 5 -28.59 48.77 -7.85
CA LEU A 5 -28.97 47.76 -8.84
C LEU A 5 -28.90 46.35 -8.28
N VAL A 6 -29.86 45.52 -8.69
CA VAL A 6 -29.86 44.07 -8.50
C VAL A 6 -29.31 43.42 -9.76
N VAL A 7 -28.36 42.51 -9.60
CA VAL A 7 -27.66 41.85 -10.71
C VAL A 7 -28.07 40.39 -10.72
N LEU A 8 -28.57 39.91 -11.86
CA LEU A 8 -28.83 38.48 -12.08
C LEU A 8 -27.91 38.00 -13.21
N CYS A 9 -27.03 37.04 -12.93
CA CYS A 9 -26.14 36.46 -13.93
C CYS A 9 -26.51 35.01 -14.25
N TYR A 10 -26.23 34.58 -15.48
CA TYR A 10 -26.67 33.28 -15.99
C TYR A 10 -25.54 32.32 -16.36
N GLY A 11 -24.28 32.76 -16.29
CA GLY A 11 -23.10 31.93 -16.65
C GLY A 11 -21.91 32.06 -15.70
N ALA A 12 -22.05 32.75 -14.57
CA ALA A 12 -20.93 32.98 -13.65
C ALA A 12 -20.91 31.94 -12.53
N SER A 13 -19.93 31.03 -12.56
CA SER A 13 -19.80 29.92 -11.60
C SER A 13 -18.80 30.16 -10.45
N SER A 14 -18.02 31.25 -10.48
CA SER A 14 -16.98 31.52 -9.46
C SER A 14 -17.55 31.51 -8.03
N PRO A 15 -16.96 30.74 -7.10
CA PRO A 15 -17.34 30.73 -5.69
C PRO A 15 -17.23 32.09 -5.00
N ALA A 16 -16.30 32.95 -5.43
CA ALA A 16 -16.12 34.27 -4.82
C ALA A 16 -17.35 35.18 -4.95
N LEU A 17 -18.25 34.91 -5.89
CA LEU A 17 -19.50 35.65 -6.08
C LEU A 17 -20.55 35.37 -4.99
N SER A 18 -20.38 34.30 -4.20
CA SER A 18 -21.25 33.97 -3.07
C SER A 18 -21.01 34.85 -1.84
N ASP A 19 -19.93 35.66 -1.81
CA ASP A 19 -19.64 36.59 -0.72
C ASP A 19 -20.61 37.78 -0.73
N ARG A 20 -21.66 37.69 0.09
CA ARG A 20 -22.68 38.73 0.26
C ARG A 20 -22.15 40.06 0.79
N ASN A 21 -20.99 40.10 1.44
CA ASN A 21 -20.41 41.37 1.90
C ASN A 21 -19.91 42.20 0.72
N ARG A 22 -19.32 41.53 -0.28
CA ARG A 22 -18.83 42.12 -1.53
C ARG A 22 -19.94 42.27 -2.57
N PHE A 23 -20.80 41.27 -2.72
CA PHE A 23 -21.86 41.17 -3.73
C PHE A 23 -23.26 41.03 -3.09
N PRO A 24 -23.75 42.06 -2.37
CA PRO A 24 -24.98 41.96 -1.60
C PRO A 24 -26.25 41.80 -2.47
N THR A 25 -26.22 42.28 -3.71
CA THR A 25 -27.37 42.33 -4.62
C THR A 25 -27.24 41.39 -5.83
N LEU A 26 -26.30 40.44 -5.78
CA LEU A 26 -26.06 39.51 -6.88
C LEU A 26 -26.88 38.22 -6.70
N PHE A 27 -27.55 37.79 -7.76
CA PHE A 27 -28.15 36.46 -7.86
C PHE A 27 -27.59 35.79 -9.11
N ARG A 28 -27.65 34.45 -9.13
CA ARG A 28 -27.28 33.70 -10.32
C ARG A 28 -28.13 32.47 -10.55
N THR A 29 -28.54 32.26 -11.79
CA THR A 29 -29.20 31.02 -12.21
C THR A 29 -28.20 29.91 -12.48
N HIS A 30 -26.94 30.25 -12.74
CA HIS A 30 -25.85 29.29 -12.79
C HIS A 30 -25.46 28.83 -11.37
N PRO A 31 -25.37 27.52 -11.09
CA PRO A 31 -24.87 27.02 -9.81
C PRO A 31 -23.42 27.43 -9.54
N SER A 32 -23.05 27.55 -8.27
CA SER A 32 -21.65 27.79 -7.86
C SER A 32 -20.81 26.54 -8.10
N ALA A 33 -19.53 26.70 -8.47
CA ALA A 33 -18.61 25.57 -8.65
C ALA A 33 -18.41 24.73 -7.35
N THR A 34 -18.71 25.30 -6.18
CA THR A 34 -18.68 24.57 -4.90
C THR A 34 -19.80 23.53 -4.75
N VAL A 35 -20.85 23.57 -5.59
CA VAL A 35 -21.96 22.61 -5.53
C VAL A 35 -21.50 21.17 -5.78
N HIS A 36 -20.39 21.00 -6.49
CA HIS A 36 -19.81 19.68 -6.78
C HIS A 36 -19.09 19.05 -5.58
N ASN A 37 -18.57 19.85 -4.66
CA ASN A 37 -17.74 19.35 -3.56
C ASN A 37 -18.52 18.44 -2.59
N PRO A 38 -19.73 18.81 -2.11
CA PRO A 38 -20.57 17.89 -1.34
C PRO A 38 -20.80 16.54 -2.03
N THR A 39 -21.04 16.56 -3.36
CA THR A 39 -21.23 15.36 -4.17
C THR A 39 -19.98 14.48 -4.18
N ARG A 40 -18.80 15.07 -4.41
CA ARG A 40 -17.51 14.37 -4.38
C ARG A 40 -17.26 13.72 -3.01
N ILE A 41 -17.52 14.42 -1.92
CA ILE A 41 -17.39 13.89 -0.56
C ILE A 41 -18.35 12.71 -0.31
N LYS A 42 -19.60 12.83 -0.76
CA LYS A 42 -20.59 11.73 -0.65
C LYS A 42 -20.14 10.49 -1.42
N LEU A 43 -19.58 10.67 -2.62
CA LEU A 43 -19.00 9.59 -3.43
C LEU A 43 -17.79 8.94 -2.77
N MET A 44 -16.85 9.75 -2.25
CA MET A 44 -15.69 9.25 -1.52
C MET A 44 -16.11 8.37 -0.33
N ARG A 45 -17.13 8.79 0.43
CA ARG A 45 -17.70 7.98 1.52
C ARG A 45 -18.36 6.69 1.03
N LYS A 46 -19.15 6.75 -0.06
CA LYS A 46 -19.80 5.55 -0.64
C LYS A 46 -18.77 4.48 -1.02
N PHE A 47 -17.65 4.88 -1.60
CA PHE A 47 -16.59 3.96 -2.04
C PHE A 47 -15.49 3.69 -0.99
N ASN A 48 -15.65 4.20 0.24
CA ASN A 48 -14.66 4.08 1.33
C ASN A 48 -13.28 4.66 0.99
N TRP A 49 -13.24 5.78 0.26
CA TRP A 49 -12.02 6.52 0.00
C TRP A 49 -11.79 7.58 1.07
N TYR A 50 -10.69 7.45 1.81
CA TYR A 50 -10.31 8.37 2.89
C TYR A 50 -8.95 9.03 2.66
N ARG A 51 -8.25 8.70 1.56
CA ARG A 51 -7.06 9.41 1.06
C ARG A 51 -7.30 9.87 -0.36
N VAL A 52 -7.15 11.17 -0.60
CA VAL A 52 -7.32 11.77 -1.93
C VAL A 52 -6.18 12.73 -2.25
N ALA A 53 -5.93 12.97 -3.52
CA ALA A 53 -5.02 14.00 -4.00
C ALA A 53 -5.78 15.02 -4.84
N ILE A 54 -5.26 16.24 -4.91
CA ILE A 54 -5.86 17.34 -5.67
C ILE A 54 -4.85 17.83 -6.69
N LEU A 55 -5.29 17.98 -7.93
CA LEU A 55 -4.55 18.60 -9.02
C LEU A 55 -5.38 19.75 -9.58
N GLN A 56 -4.84 20.97 -9.53
CA GLN A 56 -5.53 22.15 -10.02
C GLN A 56 -4.69 22.99 -10.99
N GLU A 57 -5.35 23.64 -11.93
CA GLU A 57 -4.81 24.78 -12.67
C GLU A 57 -4.90 26.04 -11.79
N ALA A 58 -3.93 26.95 -11.94
CA ALA A 58 -3.79 28.14 -11.10
C ALA A 58 -4.74 29.30 -11.51
N GLU A 59 -6.03 28.99 -11.60
CA GLU A 59 -7.11 29.92 -11.91
C GLU A 59 -7.98 30.18 -10.67
N GLU A 60 -8.52 31.40 -10.53
CA GLU A 60 -9.25 31.85 -9.32
C GLU A 60 -10.43 30.95 -8.97
N VAL A 61 -11.18 30.51 -9.98
CA VAL A 61 -12.35 29.64 -9.83
C VAL A 61 -11.94 28.28 -9.24
N PHE A 62 -10.82 27.71 -9.68
CA PHE A 62 -10.35 26.42 -9.18
C PHE A 62 -9.68 26.55 -7.81
N ILE A 63 -8.95 27.63 -7.55
CA ILE A 63 -8.35 27.91 -6.23
C ILE A 63 -9.44 27.96 -5.15
N SER A 64 -10.47 28.77 -5.35
CA SER A 64 -11.58 28.90 -4.38
C SER A 64 -12.40 27.61 -4.24
N THR A 65 -12.56 26.84 -5.32
CA THR A 65 -13.23 25.53 -5.26
C THR A 65 -12.41 24.51 -4.48
N VAL A 66 -11.08 24.53 -4.59
CA VAL A 66 -10.19 23.65 -3.81
C VAL A 66 -10.19 24.02 -2.34
N GLU A 67 -10.20 25.31 -1.99
CA GLU A 67 -10.26 25.74 -0.58
C GLU A 67 -11.55 25.25 0.11
N ASP A 68 -12.71 25.33 -0.56
CA ASP A 68 -13.95 24.74 -0.04
C ASP A 68 -13.87 23.20 0.05
N LEU A 69 -13.25 22.52 -0.93
CA LEU A 69 -13.06 21.08 -0.90
C LEU A 69 -12.16 20.64 0.26
N GLU A 70 -11.06 21.37 0.53
CA GLU A 70 -10.14 21.13 1.63
C GLU A 70 -10.85 21.19 2.98
N SER A 71 -11.66 22.24 3.20
CA SER A 71 -12.47 22.39 4.42
C SER A 71 -13.42 21.20 4.61
N ARG A 72 -14.13 20.82 3.54
CA ARG A 72 -15.11 19.70 3.60
C ARG A 72 -14.45 18.34 3.77
N CYS A 73 -13.28 18.12 3.16
CA CYS A 73 -12.50 16.91 3.38
C CYS A 73 -12.10 16.78 4.86
N MET A 74 -11.64 17.88 5.48
CA MET A 74 -11.28 17.92 6.90
C MET A 74 -12.47 17.59 7.80
N GLU A 75 -13.64 18.21 7.55
CA GLU A 75 -14.89 17.91 8.26
C GLU A 75 -15.34 16.46 8.06
N ALA A 76 -15.07 15.89 6.89
CA ALA A 76 -15.48 14.54 6.54
C ALA A 76 -14.54 13.43 7.03
N GLY A 77 -13.37 13.77 7.58
CA GLY A 77 -12.33 12.82 7.97
C GLY A 77 -11.55 12.23 6.80
N ILE A 78 -11.49 12.94 5.67
CA ILE A 78 -10.77 12.55 4.45
C ILE A 78 -9.43 13.27 4.42
N GLU A 79 -8.33 12.51 4.35
CA GLU A 79 -6.96 13.02 4.28
C GLU A 79 -6.60 13.45 2.85
N ILE A 80 -6.07 14.66 2.70
CA ILE A 80 -5.50 15.13 1.43
C ILE A 80 -4.01 14.81 1.43
N VAL A 81 -3.61 13.84 0.60
CA VAL A 81 -2.23 13.32 0.52
C VAL A 81 -1.28 14.37 -0.03
N THR A 82 -1.72 15.04 -1.09
CA THR A 82 -0.95 16.09 -1.75
C THR A 82 -1.90 16.98 -2.55
N ARG A 83 -1.57 18.27 -2.57
CA ARG A 83 -2.16 19.26 -3.45
C ARG A 83 -1.08 19.71 -4.41
N GLN A 84 -1.34 19.60 -5.70
CA GLN A 84 -0.45 20.08 -6.76
C GLN A 84 -1.19 21.12 -7.58
N SER A 85 -0.47 22.19 -7.95
CA SER A 85 -0.97 23.25 -8.82
C SER A 85 -0.02 23.47 -9.99
N PHE A 86 -0.55 23.78 -11.16
CA PHE A 86 0.24 24.13 -12.33
C PHE A 86 -0.35 25.35 -13.06
N LEU A 87 0.50 26.05 -13.82
CA LEU A 87 0.10 27.21 -14.63
C LEU A 87 -0.17 26.81 -16.09
N SER A 88 0.76 26.08 -16.71
CA SER A 88 0.68 25.75 -18.13
C SER A 88 1.14 24.33 -18.45
N ASP A 89 2.24 23.89 -17.83
CA ASP A 89 2.77 22.53 -17.95
C ASP A 89 2.43 21.68 -16.71
N PRO A 90 1.64 20.61 -16.86
CA PRO A 90 1.27 19.72 -15.76
C PRO A 90 2.31 18.62 -15.45
N THR A 91 3.38 18.49 -16.24
CA THR A 91 4.29 17.33 -16.20
C THR A 91 4.86 17.04 -14.81
N ASP A 92 5.44 18.04 -14.15
CA ASP A 92 6.04 17.85 -12.82
C ASP A 92 4.98 17.63 -11.73
N ALA A 93 3.81 18.27 -11.86
CA ALA A 93 2.69 18.07 -10.95
C ALA A 93 2.19 16.62 -10.99
N VAL A 94 1.97 16.08 -12.20
CA VAL A 94 1.53 14.68 -12.39
C VAL A 94 2.62 13.69 -11.94
N ARG A 95 3.90 13.99 -12.20
CA ARG A 95 5.02 13.18 -11.71
C ARG A 95 5.08 13.12 -10.19
N ASN A 96 4.76 14.21 -9.50
CA ASN A 96 4.69 14.25 -8.04
C ASN A 96 3.51 13.43 -7.49
N LEU A 97 2.35 13.41 -8.16
CA LEU A 97 1.23 12.54 -7.78
C LEU A 97 1.65 11.07 -7.77
N ARG A 98 2.39 10.62 -8.79
CA ARG A 98 2.93 9.26 -8.86
C ARG A 98 3.89 8.95 -7.72
N ARG A 99 4.79 9.89 -7.38
CA ARG A 99 5.75 9.72 -6.28
C ARG A 99 5.06 9.57 -4.93
N GLN A 100 3.89 10.17 -4.75
CA GLN A 100 3.11 10.12 -3.51
C GLN A 100 2.11 8.95 -3.44
N ASP A 101 2.12 8.03 -4.42
CA ASP A 101 1.13 6.93 -4.54
C ASP A 101 -0.32 7.46 -4.50
N ALA A 102 -0.57 8.57 -5.20
CA ALA A 102 -1.91 9.15 -5.32
C ALA A 102 -2.78 8.29 -6.23
N ARG A 103 -3.86 7.72 -5.67
CA ARG A 103 -4.76 6.79 -6.37
C ARG A 103 -6.13 7.38 -6.67
N VAL A 104 -6.68 8.20 -5.78
CA VAL A 104 -7.93 8.94 -6.01
C VAL A 104 -7.57 10.40 -6.18
N VAL A 105 -7.76 10.94 -7.38
CA VAL A 105 -7.33 12.31 -7.72
C VAL A 105 -8.52 13.16 -8.16
N VAL A 106 -8.64 14.36 -7.60
CA VAL A 106 -9.60 15.38 -8.04
C VAL A 106 -8.88 16.40 -8.92
N GLY A 107 -9.25 16.42 -10.21
CA GLY A 107 -8.72 17.32 -11.22
C GLY A 107 -9.63 18.54 -11.45
N LEU A 108 -9.08 19.74 -11.33
CA LEU A 108 -9.79 21.01 -11.53
C LEU A 108 -8.99 21.93 -12.46
N PHE A 109 -9.37 21.97 -13.72
CA PHE A 109 -8.68 22.71 -14.78
C PHE A 109 -9.65 22.94 -15.94
N TYR A 110 -9.27 23.72 -16.95
CA TYR A 110 -10.03 23.86 -18.19
C TYR A 110 -9.74 22.73 -19.18
N VAL A 111 -10.59 22.58 -20.21
CA VAL A 111 -10.53 21.47 -21.18
C VAL A 111 -9.18 21.34 -21.91
N VAL A 112 -8.52 22.45 -22.23
CA VAL A 112 -7.20 22.46 -22.90
C VAL A 112 -6.13 21.89 -21.97
N ALA A 113 -6.12 22.34 -20.70
CA ALA A 113 -5.22 21.82 -19.68
C ALA A 113 -5.54 20.35 -19.34
N ALA A 114 -6.81 19.97 -19.36
CA ALA A 114 -7.27 18.61 -19.12
C ALA A 114 -6.65 17.61 -20.11
N ARG A 115 -6.58 17.95 -21.41
CA ARG A 115 -5.97 17.06 -22.41
C ARG A 115 -4.47 16.89 -22.19
N ARG A 116 -3.76 17.95 -21.79
CA ARG A 116 -2.33 17.88 -21.43
C ARG A 116 -2.11 17.00 -20.21
N VAL A 117 -2.94 17.18 -19.16
CA VAL A 117 -2.91 16.35 -17.96
C VAL A 117 -3.16 14.89 -18.32
N LEU A 118 -4.14 14.60 -19.17
CA LEU A 118 -4.50 13.24 -19.57
C LEU A 118 -3.38 12.53 -20.34
N CYS A 119 -2.68 13.24 -21.22
CA CYS A 119 -1.49 12.71 -21.89
C CYS A 119 -0.38 12.38 -20.88
N GLU A 120 -0.17 13.21 -19.86
CA GLU A 120 0.79 12.91 -18.78
C GLU A 120 0.33 11.78 -17.85
N ILE A 121 -0.98 11.63 -17.61
CA ILE A 121 -1.55 10.47 -16.89
C ILE A 121 -1.17 9.17 -17.61
N TYR A 122 -1.28 9.13 -18.94
CA TYR A 122 -0.87 7.98 -19.76
C TYR A 122 0.64 7.70 -19.62
N LYS A 123 1.49 8.73 -19.84
CA LYS A 123 2.96 8.60 -19.76
C LYS A 123 3.44 8.15 -18.37
N GLN A 124 2.76 8.61 -17.30
CA GLN A 124 3.09 8.25 -15.93
C GLN A 124 2.38 6.98 -15.43
N GLN A 125 1.52 6.35 -16.24
CA GLN A 125 0.75 5.15 -15.90
C GLN A 125 -0.13 5.35 -14.65
N LEU A 126 -0.77 6.52 -14.54
CA LEU A 126 -1.70 6.89 -13.46
C LEU A 126 -3.18 6.64 -13.82
N TYR A 127 -3.45 5.61 -14.62
CA TYR A 127 -4.79 5.22 -15.04
C TYR A 127 -5.05 3.73 -14.74
N GLY A 128 -6.23 3.22 -15.13
CA GLY A 128 -6.61 1.82 -14.99
C GLY A 128 -7.00 1.42 -13.57
N ARG A 129 -6.86 0.13 -13.26
CA ARG A 129 -7.50 -0.54 -12.10
C ARG A 129 -7.19 0.02 -10.71
N SER A 130 -6.10 0.76 -10.53
CA SER A 130 -5.65 1.26 -9.23
C SER A 130 -5.85 2.76 -9.05
N ASN A 131 -6.28 3.46 -10.10
CA ASN A 131 -6.39 4.92 -10.11
C ASN A 131 -7.80 5.34 -10.51
N VAL A 132 -8.32 6.37 -9.84
CA VAL A 132 -9.62 6.98 -10.13
C VAL A 132 -9.41 8.48 -10.23
N TRP A 133 -9.94 9.05 -11.30
CA TRP A 133 -9.90 10.48 -11.56
C TRP A 133 -11.30 11.06 -11.50
N PHE A 134 -11.44 12.18 -10.79
CA PHE A 134 -12.57 13.07 -10.90
C PHE A 134 -12.22 14.22 -11.82
N PHE A 135 -12.97 14.36 -12.91
CA PHE A 135 -12.95 15.54 -13.77
C PHE A 135 -14.23 16.36 -13.60
N ILE A 136 -14.25 17.54 -14.20
CA ILE A 136 -15.44 18.40 -14.26
C ILE A 136 -16.31 17.93 -15.44
N GLY A 137 -17.63 17.87 -15.28
CA GLY A 137 -18.52 17.26 -16.28
C GLY A 137 -18.96 18.16 -17.44
N TRP A 138 -18.86 19.48 -17.30
CA TRP A 138 -19.21 20.49 -18.33
C TRP A 138 -18.34 20.49 -19.61
N TYR A 139 -17.51 19.46 -19.82
CA TYR A 139 -16.77 19.31 -21.07
C TYR A 139 -17.64 18.69 -22.14
N GLU A 140 -17.37 19.04 -23.39
CA GLU A 140 -18.03 18.40 -24.52
C GLU A 140 -17.79 16.88 -24.55
N ASP A 141 -18.74 16.14 -25.11
CA ASP A 141 -18.53 14.73 -25.41
C ASP A 141 -17.29 14.56 -26.30
N ASP A 142 -16.52 13.49 -26.08
CA ASP A 142 -15.27 13.21 -26.81
C ASP A 142 -14.17 14.28 -26.69
N TRP A 143 -14.25 15.20 -25.70
CA TRP A 143 -13.25 16.28 -25.51
C TRP A 143 -11.80 15.76 -25.45
N PHE A 144 -11.57 14.55 -24.97
CA PHE A 144 -10.24 13.96 -24.79
C PHE A 144 -9.57 13.52 -26.11
N VAL A 145 -10.31 13.39 -27.21
CA VAL A 145 -9.75 13.08 -28.56
C VAL A 145 -9.79 14.27 -29.52
N ASN A 146 -10.53 15.32 -29.18
CA ASN A 146 -10.69 16.49 -30.03
C ASN A 146 -9.49 17.44 -29.93
N ASN A 147 -9.16 18.11 -31.05
CA ASN A 147 -8.14 19.16 -31.16
C ASN A 147 -6.69 18.80 -30.77
N LEU A 148 -6.34 17.51 -30.65
CA LEU A 148 -5.00 17.05 -30.23
C LEU A 148 -3.85 17.65 -31.06
N GLU A 149 -3.97 17.64 -32.39
CA GLU A 149 -2.95 18.18 -33.30
C GLU A 149 -2.81 19.70 -33.19
N LYS A 150 -3.93 20.42 -33.07
CA LYS A 150 -3.95 21.88 -32.96
C LYS A 150 -3.30 22.37 -31.67
N GLU A 151 -3.40 21.59 -30.60
CA GLU A 151 -2.86 21.92 -29.28
C GLU A 151 -1.44 21.40 -29.05
N GLY A 152 -0.87 20.70 -30.03
CA GLY A 152 0.50 20.16 -29.95
C GLY A 152 0.66 19.03 -28.93
N ILE A 153 -0.36 18.20 -28.75
CA ILE A 153 -0.34 17.08 -27.80
C ILE A 153 0.35 15.87 -28.43
N GLU A 154 1.35 15.33 -27.75
CA GLU A 154 2.18 14.21 -28.26
C GLU A 154 1.45 12.85 -28.26
N CYS A 155 0.43 12.67 -27.41
CA CYS A 155 -0.28 11.39 -27.26
C CYS A 155 -1.29 11.15 -28.40
N THR A 156 -1.47 9.89 -28.79
CA THR A 156 -2.47 9.49 -29.80
C THR A 156 -3.87 9.41 -29.22
N ALA A 157 -4.91 9.48 -30.07
CA ALA A 157 -6.30 9.37 -29.63
C ALA A 157 -6.60 8.09 -28.83
N ASP A 158 -5.98 6.97 -29.18
CA ASP A 158 -6.17 5.70 -28.46
C ASP A 158 -5.51 5.72 -27.07
N GLN A 159 -4.33 6.35 -26.95
CA GLN A 159 -3.68 6.56 -25.65
C GLN A 159 -4.51 7.46 -24.73
N MET A 160 -5.13 8.49 -25.31
CA MET A 160 -6.01 9.41 -24.59
C MET A 160 -7.28 8.70 -24.10
N ARG A 161 -7.92 7.88 -24.96
CA ARG A 161 -9.07 7.04 -24.58
C ARG A 161 -8.73 6.09 -23.44
N GLU A 162 -7.60 5.40 -23.54
CA GLU A 162 -7.15 4.46 -22.52
C GLU A 162 -6.93 5.14 -21.16
N ALA A 163 -6.36 6.36 -21.17
CA ALA A 163 -6.14 7.13 -19.95
C ALA A 163 -7.42 7.75 -19.37
N ALA A 164 -8.41 8.09 -20.21
CA ALA A 164 -9.70 8.61 -19.79
C ALA A 164 -10.65 7.53 -19.26
N GLU A 165 -10.47 6.27 -19.64
CA GLU A 165 -11.43 5.21 -19.32
C GLU A 165 -11.68 5.07 -17.81
N GLY A 166 -12.95 5.03 -17.42
CA GLY A 166 -13.38 4.83 -16.03
C GLY A 166 -13.33 6.06 -15.13
N HIS A 167 -12.95 7.24 -15.64
CA HIS A 167 -12.99 8.47 -14.85
C HIS A 167 -14.42 8.88 -14.50
N LEU A 168 -14.58 9.58 -13.37
CA LEU A 168 -15.84 10.11 -12.89
C LEU A 168 -15.96 11.60 -13.19
N THR A 169 -17.16 12.05 -13.53
CA THR A 169 -17.50 13.47 -13.65
C THR A 169 -18.61 13.84 -12.68
N THR A 170 -18.58 15.09 -12.23
CA THR A 170 -19.66 15.69 -11.45
C THR A 170 -20.04 17.00 -12.11
N GLU A 171 -21.33 17.17 -12.41
CA GLU A 171 -21.86 18.37 -13.07
C GLU A 171 -23.18 18.80 -12.45
N ALA A 172 -23.52 20.09 -12.49
CA ALA A 172 -24.82 20.56 -12.07
C ALA A 172 -25.84 20.32 -13.19
N LEU A 173 -27.05 19.91 -12.83
CA LEU A 173 -28.11 19.71 -13.81
C LEU A 173 -28.51 21.04 -14.47
N MET A 174 -28.21 21.18 -15.76
CA MET A 174 -28.58 22.35 -16.56
C MET A 174 -29.94 22.22 -17.24
N TRP A 175 -30.41 20.98 -17.44
CA TRP A 175 -31.66 20.65 -18.11
C TRP A 175 -32.57 19.84 -17.20
N ASN A 176 -33.87 20.16 -17.21
CA ASN A 176 -34.87 19.35 -16.51
C ASN A 176 -34.92 17.93 -17.10
N GLN A 177 -34.73 16.94 -16.25
CA GLN A 177 -34.73 15.52 -16.60
C GLN A 177 -36.14 14.98 -16.88
N ASN A 178 -37.19 15.65 -16.38
CA ASN A 178 -38.57 15.24 -16.61
C ASN A 178 -39.09 15.80 -17.94
N LEU A 179 -38.93 15.01 -19.02
CA LEU A 179 -39.26 15.41 -20.39
C LEU A 179 -40.73 15.74 -20.64
N ASN A 180 -41.65 15.24 -19.80
CA ASN A 180 -43.09 15.41 -19.96
C ASN A 180 -43.66 16.57 -19.13
N GLU A 181 -42.85 17.20 -18.29
CA GLU A 181 -43.31 18.25 -17.38
C GLU A 181 -43.36 19.60 -18.10
N ARG A 182 -44.55 20.21 -18.13
CA ARG A 182 -44.71 21.56 -18.69
C ARG A 182 -44.26 22.60 -17.67
N THR A 183 -43.32 23.44 -18.09
CA THR A 183 -42.76 24.52 -17.28
C THR A 183 -43.69 25.73 -17.23
N ILE A 184 -43.30 26.78 -16.52
CA ILE A 184 -44.07 28.04 -16.44
C ILE A 184 -44.38 28.67 -17.80
N SER A 185 -43.51 28.44 -18.79
CA SER A 185 -43.69 28.91 -20.16
C SER A 185 -44.76 28.15 -20.94
N GLY A 186 -45.30 27.06 -20.39
CA GLY A 186 -46.19 26.12 -21.06
C GLY A 186 -45.47 25.10 -21.95
N MET A 187 -44.14 25.23 -22.12
CA MET A 187 -43.31 24.31 -22.91
C MET A 187 -42.61 23.27 -22.04
N THR A 188 -42.31 22.10 -22.63
CA THR A 188 -41.38 21.11 -22.04
C THR A 188 -39.92 21.47 -22.34
N SER A 189 -38.96 20.82 -21.66
CA SER A 189 -37.53 20.99 -21.93
C SER A 189 -37.15 20.58 -23.35
N GLU A 190 -37.79 19.53 -23.88
CA GLU A 190 -37.59 19.05 -25.24
C GLU A 190 -38.17 20.01 -26.29
N GLU A 191 -39.38 20.55 -26.06
CA GLU A 191 -39.98 21.57 -26.93
C GLU A 191 -39.09 22.83 -27.00
N PHE A 192 -38.51 23.24 -25.87
CA PHE A 192 -37.52 24.33 -25.83
C PHE A 192 -36.25 23.98 -26.63
N ARG A 193 -35.75 22.75 -26.50
CA ARG A 193 -34.56 22.29 -27.24
C ARG A 193 -34.78 22.33 -28.75
N VAL A 194 -35.92 21.85 -29.23
CA VAL A 194 -36.30 21.90 -30.64
C VAL A 194 -36.37 23.35 -31.12
N ARG A 195 -37.03 24.23 -30.36
CA ARG A 195 -37.13 25.66 -30.68
C ARG A 195 -35.76 26.35 -30.75
N LEU A 196 -34.85 26.04 -29.82
CA LEU A 196 -33.49 26.58 -29.82
C LEU A 196 -32.72 26.10 -31.05
N ASN A 197 -32.83 24.81 -31.36
CA ASN A 197 -32.19 24.22 -32.54
C ASN A 197 -32.68 24.85 -33.84
N ASP A 198 -33.98 25.12 -33.98
CA ASP A 198 -34.54 25.80 -35.15
C ASP A 198 -33.99 27.22 -35.31
N ALA A 199 -33.89 27.98 -34.21
CA ALA A 199 -33.29 29.31 -34.24
C ALA A 199 -31.80 29.27 -34.63
N LEU A 200 -31.05 28.28 -34.12
CA LEU A 200 -29.63 28.12 -34.47
C LEU A 200 -29.44 27.69 -35.94
N ARG A 201 -30.36 26.90 -36.51
CA ARG A 201 -30.36 26.57 -37.94
C ARG A 201 -30.55 27.82 -38.79
N GLU A 202 -31.46 28.71 -38.39
CA GLU A 202 -31.68 29.98 -39.09
C GLU A 202 -30.44 30.89 -39.06
N GLU A 203 -29.65 30.81 -37.99
CA GLU A 203 -28.36 31.53 -37.87
C GLU A 203 -27.19 30.83 -38.59
N GLY A 204 -27.40 29.65 -39.15
CA GLY A 204 -26.40 28.93 -39.97
C GLY A 204 -25.53 27.94 -39.21
N TYR A 205 -25.89 27.53 -37.99
CA TYR A 205 -25.19 26.49 -37.25
C TYR A 205 -25.54 25.08 -37.74
N ASP A 206 -24.56 24.18 -37.76
CA ASP A 206 -24.67 22.79 -38.23
C ASP A 206 -25.19 21.84 -37.13
N ILE A 207 -26.44 22.07 -36.71
CA ILE A 207 -27.08 21.30 -35.64
C ILE A 207 -27.32 19.84 -36.03
N ASP A 208 -27.55 19.57 -37.32
CA ASP A 208 -27.90 18.23 -37.80
C ASP A 208 -26.73 17.23 -37.68
N ASN A 209 -25.48 17.73 -37.71
CA ASN A 209 -24.27 16.95 -37.42
C ASN A 209 -23.84 17.02 -35.94
N LYS A 210 -24.74 17.40 -35.02
CA LYS A 210 -24.48 17.56 -33.58
C LYS A 210 -23.36 18.56 -33.24
N ARG A 211 -23.16 19.57 -34.09
CA ARG A 211 -22.20 20.65 -33.80
C ARG A 211 -22.94 21.82 -33.18
N TYR A 212 -22.86 21.89 -31.86
CA TYR A 212 -23.46 22.95 -31.07
C TYR A 212 -22.46 24.10 -30.85
N PRO A 213 -22.94 25.36 -30.75
CA PRO A 213 -22.09 26.46 -30.34
C PRO A 213 -21.65 26.31 -28.87
N GLU A 214 -20.53 26.95 -28.52
CA GLU A 214 -20.08 27.07 -27.13
C GLU A 214 -21.19 27.69 -26.27
N GLY A 215 -21.44 27.12 -25.09
CA GLY A 215 -22.48 27.60 -24.17
C GLY A 215 -23.89 27.06 -24.45
N TYR A 216 -24.06 26.13 -25.41
CA TYR A 216 -25.37 25.53 -25.73
C TYR A 216 -26.01 24.83 -24.52
N GLN A 217 -25.20 24.21 -23.66
CA GLN A 217 -25.71 23.50 -22.47
C GLN A 217 -26.31 24.46 -21.43
N GLU A 218 -25.81 25.70 -21.36
CA GLU A 218 -26.20 26.73 -20.40
C GLU A 218 -27.38 27.59 -20.88
N ALA A 219 -27.86 27.40 -22.11
CA ALA A 219 -28.98 28.15 -22.67
C ALA A 219 -30.25 28.16 -21.79
N PRO A 220 -30.67 27.05 -21.15
CA PRO A 220 -31.79 27.05 -20.20
C PRO A 220 -31.61 27.99 -19.02
N LEU A 221 -30.39 28.19 -18.54
CA LEU A 221 -30.10 29.05 -17.39
C LEU A 221 -30.33 30.52 -17.72
N ALA A 222 -30.00 30.92 -18.95
CA ALA A 222 -30.26 32.26 -19.46
C ALA A 222 -31.77 32.48 -19.65
N TYR A 223 -32.47 31.49 -20.20
CA TYR A 223 -33.92 31.53 -20.37
C TYR A 223 -34.64 31.68 -19.02
N ASP A 224 -34.26 30.89 -18.02
CA ASP A 224 -34.84 30.94 -16.69
C ASP A 224 -34.41 32.20 -15.91
N ALA A 225 -33.26 32.80 -16.23
CA ALA A 225 -32.87 34.09 -15.65
C ALA A 225 -33.84 35.20 -16.07
N VAL A 226 -34.21 35.25 -17.35
CA VAL A 226 -35.19 36.24 -17.86
C VAL A 226 -36.56 36.02 -17.20
N TRP A 227 -37.01 34.78 -17.07
CA TRP A 227 -38.25 34.46 -16.35
C TRP A 227 -38.19 34.88 -14.88
N SER A 228 -37.06 34.67 -14.21
CA SER A 228 -36.87 35.08 -12.81
C SER A 228 -37.04 36.59 -12.65
N VAL A 229 -36.47 37.38 -13.56
CA VAL A 229 -36.61 38.85 -13.57
C VAL A 229 -38.07 39.24 -13.83
N ALA A 230 -38.73 38.63 -14.81
CA ALA A 230 -40.12 38.93 -15.14
C ALA A 230 -41.08 38.66 -13.97
N LEU A 231 -40.92 37.52 -13.29
CA LEU A 231 -41.70 37.18 -12.11
C LEU A 231 -41.43 38.11 -10.94
N ALA A 232 -40.18 38.48 -10.72
CA ALA A 232 -39.80 39.43 -9.69
C ALA A 232 -40.41 40.82 -9.94
N PHE A 233 -40.37 41.32 -11.18
CA PHE A 233 -41.02 42.59 -11.53
C PHE A 233 -42.54 42.53 -11.36
N ASN A 234 -43.20 41.46 -11.77
CA ASN A 234 -44.63 41.29 -11.54
C ASN A 234 -44.99 41.34 -10.04
N LYS A 235 -44.22 40.62 -9.21
CA LYS A 235 -44.41 40.63 -7.75
C LYS A 235 -44.16 42.02 -7.16
N THR A 236 -43.11 42.70 -7.61
CA THR A 236 -42.76 44.06 -7.18
C THR A 236 -43.84 45.06 -7.57
N MET A 237 -44.37 45.00 -8.80
CA MET A 237 -45.48 45.85 -9.27
C MET A 237 -46.71 45.70 -8.37
N ASN A 238 -47.10 44.46 -8.08
CA ASN A 238 -48.26 44.19 -7.22
C ASN A 238 -48.07 44.72 -5.79
N HIS A 239 -46.84 44.72 -5.28
CA HIS A 239 -46.52 45.31 -3.98
C HIS A 239 -46.56 46.84 -4.05
N LEU A 240 -45.88 47.47 -4.99
CA LEU A 240 -45.81 48.92 -5.15
C LEU A 240 -47.19 49.55 -5.40
N HIS A 241 -48.07 48.88 -6.15
CA HIS A 241 -49.44 49.32 -6.38
C HIS A 241 -50.25 49.48 -5.08
N LYS A 242 -49.98 48.68 -4.03
CA LYS A 242 -50.64 48.82 -2.73
C LYS A 242 -50.26 50.11 -2.01
N TYR A 243 -49.10 50.68 -2.33
CA TYR A 243 -48.59 51.93 -1.77
C TYR A 243 -48.73 53.11 -2.74
N GLY A 244 -49.42 52.93 -3.86
CA GLY A 244 -49.60 53.97 -4.88
C GLY A 244 -48.32 54.36 -5.64
N LYS A 245 -47.27 53.53 -5.59
CA LYS A 245 -46.00 53.73 -6.29
C LYS A 245 -45.93 52.91 -7.57
N SER A 246 -45.08 53.31 -8.52
CA SER A 246 -44.81 52.56 -9.76
C SER A 246 -43.34 52.19 -9.91
N LEU A 247 -43.05 51.05 -10.59
CA LEU A 247 -41.68 50.70 -11.02
C LEU A 247 -41.02 51.80 -11.87
N LYS A 248 -41.82 52.62 -12.57
CA LYS A 248 -41.33 53.73 -13.41
C LYS A 248 -40.67 54.86 -12.61
N GLU A 249 -40.90 54.90 -11.30
CA GLU A 249 -40.33 55.91 -10.39
C GLU A 249 -38.93 55.49 -9.87
N PHE A 250 -38.38 54.39 -10.37
CA PHE A 250 -37.03 53.95 -10.02
C PHE A 250 -35.97 54.98 -10.44
N ASN A 251 -35.08 55.31 -9.51
CA ASN A 251 -33.87 56.06 -9.78
C ASN A 251 -32.70 55.41 -9.02
N TYR A 252 -31.45 55.68 -9.43
CA TYR A 252 -30.27 55.04 -8.85
C TYR A 252 -30.02 55.38 -7.37
N ASN A 253 -30.73 56.36 -6.80
CA ASN A 253 -30.67 56.72 -5.38
C ASN A 253 -31.81 56.08 -4.56
N ASN A 254 -32.82 55.51 -5.21
CA ASN A 254 -34.01 54.96 -4.58
C ASN A 254 -33.74 53.52 -4.11
N LYS A 255 -33.37 53.39 -2.84
CA LYS A 255 -33.10 52.09 -2.23
C LYS A 255 -34.37 51.27 -1.96
N GLU A 256 -35.51 51.90 -1.71
CA GLU A 256 -36.75 51.18 -1.38
C GLU A 256 -37.20 50.26 -2.52
N ILE A 257 -37.27 50.79 -3.75
CA ILE A 257 -37.67 49.99 -4.92
C ILE A 257 -36.62 48.91 -5.20
N ALA A 258 -35.33 49.19 -4.99
CA ALA A 258 -34.28 48.20 -5.15
C ALA A 258 -34.39 47.05 -4.14
N ASP A 259 -34.70 47.35 -2.87
CA ASP A 259 -34.90 46.38 -1.80
C ASP A 259 -36.17 45.54 -2.03
N ASP A 260 -37.23 46.12 -2.59
CA ASP A 260 -38.43 45.40 -3.02
C ASP A 260 -38.13 44.43 -4.18
N ILE A 261 -37.38 44.87 -5.20
CA ILE A 261 -36.94 44.00 -6.31
C ILE A 261 -36.05 42.86 -5.77
N TYR A 262 -35.11 43.17 -4.89
CA TYR A 262 -34.24 42.18 -4.26
C TYR A 262 -35.06 41.13 -3.50
N SER A 263 -36.02 41.57 -2.69
CA SER A 263 -36.90 40.70 -1.92
C SER A 263 -37.80 39.86 -2.83
N ALA A 264 -38.24 40.43 -3.94
CA ALA A 264 -39.01 39.71 -4.96
C ALA A 264 -38.18 38.59 -5.60
N ILE A 265 -36.95 38.87 -6.05
CA ILE A 265 -36.03 37.86 -6.63
C ILE A 265 -35.68 36.79 -5.60
N ASN A 266 -35.36 37.17 -4.36
CA ASN A 266 -35.02 36.20 -3.32
C ASN A 266 -36.16 35.20 -3.01
N SER A 267 -37.40 35.61 -3.28
CA SER A 267 -38.61 34.80 -3.04
C SER A 267 -39.24 34.26 -4.31
N THR A 268 -38.59 34.39 -5.49
CA THR A 268 -39.06 33.72 -6.70
C THR A 268 -38.73 32.24 -6.64
N GLN A 269 -39.75 31.42 -6.85
CA GLN A 269 -39.63 29.99 -7.00
C GLN A 269 -40.58 29.53 -8.10
N PHE A 270 -40.08 28.77 -9.08
CA PHE A 270 -40.90 28.27 -10.18
C PHE A 270 -40.21 27.10 -10.88
N LEU A 271 -40.99 26.33 -11.63
CA LEU A 271 -40.45 25.30 -12.52
C LEU A 271 -40.10 25.92 -13.89
N GLY A 272 -38.80 26.01 -14.17
CA GLY A 272 -38.22 26.48 -15.43
C GLY A 272 -37.71 25.35 -16.31
N ILE A 273 -37.04 25.68 -17.41
CA ILE A 273 -36.47 24.70 -18.36
C ILE A 273 -35.27 23.97 -17.73
N SER A 274 -34.50 24.66 -16.88
CA SER A 274 -33.41 24.08 -16.08
C SER A 274 -33.90 23.27 -14.87
N GLY A 275 -35.21 23.12 -14.70
CA GLY A 275 -35.83 22.50 -13.54
C GLY A 275 -36.29 23.51 -12.50
N PHE A 276 -36.37 23.10 -11.24
CA PHE A 276 -36.92 23.94 -10.17
C PHE A 276 -35.97 25.09 -9.81
N VAL A 277 -36.38 26.32 -10.07
CA VAL A 277 -35.64 27.56 -9.86
C VAL A 277 -35.87 28.10 -8.47
N ALA A 278 -34.82 28.14 -7.66
CA ALA A 278 -34.79 28.77 -6.35
C ALA A 278 -33.38 29.26 -6.01
N PHE A 279 -33.29 30.36 -5.26
CA PHE A 279 -32.02 30.94 -4.84
C PHE A 279 -31.74 30.66 -3.36
N SER A 280 -30.48 30.39 -3.03
CA SER A 280 -30.01 30.26 -1.66
C SER A 280 -29.92 31.63 -0.97
N SER A 281 -29.69 31.65 0.34
CA SER A 281 -29.38 32.88 1.08
C SER A 281 -28.15 33.63 0.54
N GLN A 282 -27.22 32.91 -0.08
CA GLN A 282 -26.03 33.45 -0.74
C GLN A 282 -26.29 33.94 -2.18
N GLY A 283 -27.48 33.68 -2.73
CA GLY A 283 -27.89 34.14 -4.06
C GLY A 283 -27.55 33.17 -5.18
N ASP A 284 -27.09 31.98 -4.80
CA ASP A 284 -26.73 30.90 -5.70
C ASP A 284 -27.95 30.07 -6.07
N ARG A 285 -27.98 29.56 -7.29
CA ARG A 285 -28.99 28.59 -7.70
C ARG A 285 -28.84 27.30 -6.89
N ILE A 286 -29.94 26.85 -6.29
CA ILE A 286 -30.07 25.50 -5.75
C ILE A 286 -30.30 24.54 -6.94
N ALA A 287 -29.39 23.60 -7.13
CA ALA A 287 -29.44 22.62 -8.21
C ALA A 287 -28.98 21.24 -7.72
N LEU A 288 -29.50 20.21 -8.40
CA LEU A 288 -29.04 18.83 -8.25
C LEU A 288 -27.72 18.64 -9.00
N THR A 289 -26.87 17.74 -8.52
CA THR A 289 -25.64 17.34 -9.22
C THR A 289 -25.85 15.99 -9.91
N GLN A 290 -25.50 15.89 -11.19
CA GLN A 290 -25.40 14.65 -11.96
C GLN A 290 -24.00 14.05 -11.80
N ILE A 291 -23.94 12.72 -11.73
CA ILE A 291 -22.71 11.95 -11.59
C ILE A 291 -22.64 10.98 -12.76
N GLU A 292 -21.49 10.96 -13.45
CA GLU A 292 -21.30 10.11 -14.63
C GLU A 292 -19.94 9.44 -14.59
N GLN A 293 -19.82 8.40 -15.41
CA GLN A 293 -18.59 7.68 -15.63
C GLN A 293 -18.40 7.40 -17.12
N VAL A 294 -17.16 7.52 -17.60
CA VAL A 294 -16.82 7.03 -18.94
C VAL A 294 -16.70 5.51 -18.92
N ILE A 295 -17.55 4.84 -19.69
CA ILE A 295 -17.58 3.39 -19.84
C ILE A 295 -17.57 3.06 -21.35
N ASN A 296 -16.52 2.37 -21.79
CA ASN A 296 -16.25 2.07 -23.19
C ASN A 296 -16.29 3.35 -24.06
N GLY A 297 -15.67 4.43 -23.57
CA GLY A 297 -15.61 5.73 -24.26
C GLY A 297 -16.88 6.59 -24.23
N ASN A 298 -17.99 6.14 -23.64
CA ASN A 298 -19.21 6.94 -23.54
C ASN A 298 -19.53 7.33 -22.10
N TYR A 299 -20.07 8.52 -21.87
CA TYR A 299 -20.57 8.92 -20.56
C TYR A 299 -21.86 8.17 -20.21
N VAL A 300 -21.87 7.53 -19.04
CA VAL A 300 -23.02 6.84 -18.48
C VAL A 300 -23.37 7.46 -17.15
N VAL A 301 -24.63 7.92 -17.03
CA VAL A 301 -25.15 8.49 -15.78
C VAL A 301 -25.23 7.41 -14.70
N LEU A 302 -24.56 7.66 -13.58
CA LEU A 302 -24.54 6.79 -12.41
C LEU A 302 -25.58 7.17 -11.34
N GLY A 303 -25.95 8.46 -11.27
CA GLY A 303 -26.91 8.93 -10.28
C GLY A 303 -27.00 10.44 -10.16
N TYR A 304 -27.85 10.90 -9.25
CA TYR A 304 -28.03 12.31 -8.91
C TYR A 304 -27.90 12.54 -7.41
N TYR A 305 -27.42 13.72 -7.04
CA TYR A 305 -27.26 14.12 -5.65
C TYR A 305 -27.96 15.44 -5.35
N ASP A 306 -28.82 15.42 -4.35
CA ASP A 306 -29.45 16.60 -3.76
C ASP A 306 -28.66 17.04 -2.53
N THR A 307 -28.01 18.20 -2.64
CA THR A 307 -27.22 18.79 -1.55
C THR A 307 -28.06 19.28 -0.37
N GLN A 308 -29.33 19.66 -0.60
CA GLN A 308 -30.21 20.17 0.44
C GLN A 308 -30.87 19.04 1.23
N ALA A 309 -31.28 17.98 0.54
CA ALA A 309 -31.91 16.81 1.14
C ALA A 309 -30.90 15.74 1.64
N ASP A 310 -29.60 15.91 1.36
CA ASP A 310 -28.55 14.91 1.57
C ASP A 310 -28.89 13.53 0.96
N ASN A 311 -29.58 13.56 -0.19
CA ASN A 311 -30.13 12.37 -0.83
C ASN A 311 -29.35 12.01 -2.11
N LEU A 312 -28.78 10.81 -2.13
CA LEU A 312 -28.06 10.25 -3.28
C LEU A 312 -28.94 9.20 -3.96
N THR A 313 -29.45 9.52 -5.15
CA THR A 313 -30.10 8.55 -6.03
C THR A 313 -29.03 7.87 -6.87
N TRP A 314 -28.93 6.54 -6.79
CA TRP A 314 -27.86 5.78 -7.42
C TRP A 314 -28.44 4.64 -8.27
N PHE A 315 -27.85 4.42 -9.45
CA PHE A 315 -28.37 3.45 -10.43
C PHE A 315 -27.57 2.13 -10.50
N ASP A 316 -26.49 1.99 -9.72
CA ASP A 316 -25.64 0.79 -9.67
C ASP A 316 -25.12 0.35 -11.06
N LYS A 317 -24.72 1.33 -11.88
CA LYS A 317 -24.21 1.13 -13.25
C LYS A 317 -22.69 1.29 -13.36
N GLU A 318 -22.00 1.51 -12.24
CA GLU A 318 -20.56 1.74 -12.26
C GLU A 318 -19.80 0.51 -12.75
N VAL A 319 -18.81 0.74 -13.60
CA VAL A 319 -17.91 -0.32 -14.11
C VAL A 319 -16.48 0.08 -13.79
N TRP A 320 -15.77 -0.79 -13.07
CA TRP A 320 -14.36 -0.63 -12.79
C TRP A 320 -13.54 -1.53 -13.70
N THR A 321 -12.33 -1.10 -14.08
CA THR A 321 -11.42 -1.91 -14.91
C THR A 321 -11.03 -3.24 -14.23
N GLY A 322 -11.20 -3.35 -12.90
CA GLY A 322 -10.98 -4.57 -12.12
C GLY A 322 -12.26 -5.12 -11.49
N ILE A 323 -12.14 -6.27 -10.80
CA ILE A 323 -13.27 -6.94 -10.11
C ILE A 323 -13.74 -6.17 -8.87
N LYS A 324 -12.90 -5.28 -8.33
CA LYS A 324 -13.15 -4.53 -7.11
C LYS A 324 -13.00 -3.03 -7.32
N VAL A 325 -13.70 -2.26 -6.49
CA VAL A 325 -13.51 -0.80 -6.39
C VAL A 325 -12.03 -0.50 -6.09
N PRO A 326 -11.38 0.40 -6.85
CA PRO A 326 -10.00 0.81 -6.60
C PRO A 326 -9.83 1.29 -5.16
N GLN A 327 -8.72 0.92 -4.53
CA GLN A 327 -8.44 1.29 -3.14
C GLN A 327 -7.70 2.63 -3.07
N ASP A 328 -7.93 3.41 -2.02
CA ASP A 328 -7.31 4.72 -1.80
C ASP A 328 -5.81 4.66 -1.47
N ARG A 329 -5.29 3.48 -1.14
CA ARG A 329 -3.88 3.23 -0.81
C ARG A 329 -3.44 1.82 -1.17
N THR A 330 -2.12 1.66 -1.35
CA THR A 330 -1.53 0.34 -1.47
C THR A 330 -1.65 -0.45 -0.16
N ILE A 331 -2.37 -1.58 -0.17
CA ILE A 331 -2.44 -2.49 0.98
C ILE A 331 -1.13 -3.29 1.04
N ILE A 332 -0.40 -3.18 2.15
CA ILE A 332 0.85 -3.92 2.36
C ILE A 332 0.55 -5.19 3.16
N ARG A 333 0.71 -6.35 2.52
CA ARG A 333 0.59 -7.67 3.16
C ARG A 333 1.96 -8.16 3.62
N LYS A 334 2.10 -8.43 4.91
CA LYS A 334 3.32 -9.02 5.47
C LYS A 334 3.31 -10.53 5.26
N VAL A 335 4.38 -11.07 4.68
CA VAL A 335 4.52 -12.51 4.42
C VAL A 335 5.85 -12.99 4.97
N LEU A 336 5.82 -14.00 5.83
CA LEU A 336 7.03 -14.61 6.36
C LEU A 336 7.67 -15.50 5.29
N ARG A 337 8.98 -15.34 5.07
CA ARG A 337 9.77 -16.25 4.25
C ARG A 337 10.24 -17.42 5.10
N THR A 338 9.81 -18.61 4.71
CA THR A 338 10.01 -19.86 5.46
C THR A 338 10.81 -20.86 4.64
N VAL A 339 11.35 -21.88 5.31
CA VAL A 339 12.11 -22.94 4.63
C VAL A 339 11.17 -23.76 3.77
N SER A 340 11.63 -24.21 2.60
CA SER A 340 10.81 -25.08 1.75
C SER A 340 10.56 -26.42 2.45
N LEU A 341 9.28 -26.80 2.55
CA LEU A 341 8.87 -28.05 3.20
C LEU A 341 9.58 -29.29 2.64
N PRO A 342 9.80 -29.44 1.32
CA PRO A 342 10.53 -30.58 0.78
C PRO A 342 11.98 -30.65 1.26
N LEU A 343 12.68 -29.51 1.33
CA LEU A 343 14.07 -29.47 1.81
C LEU A 343 14.14 -29.85 3.30
N PHE A 344 13.22 -29.34 4.12
CA PHE A 344 13.15 -29.66 5.54
C PHE A 344 12.90 -31.16 5.76
N ILE A 345 11.96 -31.76 5.03
CA ILE A 345 11.67 -33.21 5.11
C ILE A 345 12.91 -34.03 4.72
N CYS A 346 13.57 -33.70 3.61
CA CYS A 346 14.77 -34.42 3.17
C CYS A 346 15.88 -34.40 4.23
N MET A 347 16.16 -33.24 4.84
CA MET A 347 17.19 -33.13 5.89
C MET A 347 16.80 -33.87 7.17
N CYS A 348 15.51 -33.88 7.54
CA CYS A 348 15.00 -34.63 8.67
C CYS A 348 15.13 -36.15 8.48
N VAL A 349 14.89 -36.66 7.27
CA VAL A 349 15.05 -38.10 6.94
C VAL A 349 16.51 -38.50 7.05
N ILE A 350 17.43 -37.73 6.46
CA ILE A 350 18.89 -38.00 6.56
C ILE A 350 19.34 -38.00 8.02
N SER A 351 18.89 -37.01 8.81
CA SER A 351 19.20 -36.94 10.24
C SER A 351 18.65 -38.15 11.02
N SER A 352 17.40 -38.55 10.74
CA SER A 352 16.75 -39.71 11.38
C SER A 352 17.51 -41.01 11.11
N VAL A 353 17.92 -41.23 9.86
CA VAL A 353 18.75 -42.40 9.49
C VAL A 353 20.09 -42.39 10.24
N GLY A 354 20.74 -41.23 10.33
CA GLY A 354 21.99 -41.08 11.11
C GLY A 354 21.82 -41.39 12.59
N ILE A 355 20.69 -40.98 13.20
CA ILE A 355 20.36 -41.29 14.60
C ILE A 355 20.15 -42.79 14.79
N LEU A 356 19.39 -43.44 13.90
CA LEU A 356 19.15 -44.90 13.95
C LEU A 356 20.44 -45.71 13.81
N ILE A 357 21.34 -45.29 12.91
CA ILE A 357 22.68 -45.90 12.77
C ILE A 357 23.48 -45.71 14.06
N SER A 358 23.47 -44.51 14.63
CA SER A 358 24.21 -44.20 15.86
C SER A 358 23.71 -45.03 17.05
N ILE A 359 22.39 -45.17 17.22
CA ILE A 359 21.78 -46.02 18.25
C ILE A 359 22.15 -47.49 18.05
N SER A 360 22.08 -47.98 16.81
CA SER A 360 22.46 -49.36 16.49
C SER A 360 23.92 -49.66 16.82
N LEU A 361 24.82 -48.70 16.55
CA LEU A 361 26.24 -48.79 16.91
C LEU A 361 26.47 -48.75 18.42
N ILE A 362 25.69 -47.97 19.19
CA ILE A 362 25.73 -47.98 20.65
C ILE A 362 25.32 -49.34 21.19
N ILE A 363 24.21 -49.91 20.70
CA ILE A 363 23.73 -51.25 21.11
C ILE A 363 24.77 -52.30 20.78
N PHE A 364 25.34 -52.27 19.57
CA PHE A 364 26.41 -53.17 19.15
C PHE A 364 27.64 -53.10 20.05
N ASN A 365 28.05 -51.89 20.43
CA ASN A 365 29.21 -51.63 21.30
C ASN A 365 28.97 -52.17 22.72
N ILE A 366 27.76 -52.02 23.25
CA ILE A 366 27.38 -52.55 24.58
C ILE A 366 27.31 -54.08 24.56
N TRP A 367 26.61 -54.67 23.58
CA TRP A 367 26.40 -56.12 23.53
C TRP A 367 27.72 -56.89 23.32
N ASN A 368 28.59 -56.40 22.45
CA ASN A 368 29.87 -57.04 22.17
C ASN A 368 31.02 -56.57 23.10
N GLY A 369 30.72 -55.86 24.18
CA GLY A 369 31.71 -55.30 25.11
C GLY A 369 32.62 -56.33 25.80
N HIS A 370 32.27 -57.62 25.78
CA HIS A 370 33.08 -58.71 26.29
C HIS A 370 34.27 -59.08 25.37
N ARG A 371 34.23 -58.72 24.08
CA ARG A 371 35.30 -59.05 23.12
C ARG A 371 36.52 -58.16 23.32
N ARG A 372 37.72 -58.77 23.33
CA ARG A 372 39.01 -58.08 23.52
C ARG A 372 39.25 -56.93 22.52
N VAL A 373 38.79 -57.08 21.28
CA VAL A 373 38.91 -56.05 20.22
C VAL A 373 38.14 -54.78 20.56
N ILE A 374 36.93 -54.89 21.11
CA ILE A 374 36.12 -53.72 21.49
C ILE A 374 36.68 -53.08 22.76
N GLN A 375 37.15 -53.88 23.71
CA GLN A 375 37.80 -53.38 24.92
C GLN A 375 39.10 -52.60 24.62
N SER A 376 39.85 -52.99 23.58
CA SER A 376 41.04 -52.23 23.14
C SER A 376 40.71 -50.87 22.52
N SER A 377 39.51 -50.70 21.96
CA SER A 377 39.07 -49.46 21.27
C SER A 377 38.32 -48.47 22.17
N HIS A 378 38.36 -48.66 23.49
CA HIS A 378 37.74 -47.77 24.49
C HIS A 378 36.24 -47.56 24.25
N PRO A 379 35.41 -48.57 24.56
CA PRO A 379 33.99 -48.58 24.20
C PRO A 379 33.22 -47.39 24.78
N VAL A 380 33.61 -46.94 25.97
CA VAL A 380 33.06 -45.75 26.64
C VAL A 380 33.20 -44.47 25.80
N CYS A 381 34.40 -44.18 25.29
CA CYS A 381 34.62 -42.96 24.50
C CYS A 381 33.84 -43.03 23.18
N ASN A 382 33.70 -44.22 22.59
CA ASN A 382 32.85 -44.42 21.42
C ASN A 382 31.37 -44.17 21.73
N THR A 383 30.88 -44.61 22.89
CA THR A 383 29.49 -44.34 23.30
C THR A 383 29.24 -42.85 23.52
N ILE A 384 30.16 -42.14 24.19
CA ILE A 384 30.05 -40.67 24.37
C ILE A 384 30.08 -39.94 23.02
N MET A 385 30.96 -40.37 22.11
CA MET A 385 31.05 -39.81 20.77
C MET A 385 29.74 -39.99 19.99
N LEU A 386 29.18 -41.21 19.97
CA LEU A 386 27.92 -41.51 19.30
C LEU A 386 26.74 -40.77 19.93
N PHE A 387 26.73 -40.60 21.26
CA PHE A 387 25.74 -39.78 21.93
C PHE A 387 25.84 -38.30 21.52
N GLY A 388 27.05 -37.74 21.43
CA GLY A 388 27.27 -36.40 20.90
C GLY A 388 26.78 -36.23 19.46
N VAL A 389 27.01 -37.23 18.60
CA VAL A 389 26.50 -37.26 17.22
C VAL A 389 24.97 -37.26 17.20
N ILE A 390 24.31 -38.04 18.05
CA ILE A 390 22.84 -38.04 18.17
C ILE A 390 22.33 -36.64 18.51
N VAL A 391 22.94 -35.97 19.51
CA VAL A 391 22.55 -34.61 19.92
C VAL A 391 22.74 -33.60 18.78
N CYS A 392 23.84 -33.67 18.02
CA CYS A 392 24.04 -32.83 16.82
C CYS A 392 23.01 -33.11 15.72
N LEU A 393 22.65 -34.38 15.50
CA LEU A 393 21.63 -34.72 14.50
C LEU A 393 20.24 -34.25 14.95
N THR A 394 19.95 -34.29 16.26
CA THR A 394 18.72 -33.71 16.82
C THR A 394 18.64 -32.19 16.60
N SER A 395 19.76 -31.46 16.60
CA SER A 395 19.74 -30.01 16.37
C SER A 395 19.29 -29.63 14.94
N VAL A 396 19.39 -30.54 13.96
CA VAL A 396 18.88 -30.32 12.59
C VAL A 396 17.36 -30.10 12.58
N PHE A 397 16.62 -30.86 13.38
CA PHE A 397 15.18 -30.67 13.54
C PHE A 397 14.88 -29.31 14.13
N LEU A 398 15.60 -28.93 15.19
CA LEU A 398 15.43 -27.64 15.85
C LEU A 398 15.72 -26.48 14.90
N LEU A 399 16.75 -26.56 14.06
CA LEU A 399 17.13 -25.53 13.09
C LEU A 399 16.06 -25.26 12.03
N GLY A 400 15.32 -26.29 11.59
CA GLY A 400 14.28 -26.14 10.57
C GLY A 400 12.90 -25.74 11.11
N LEU A 401 12.71 -25.63 12.43
CA LEU A 401 11.46 -25.16 13.04
C LEU A 401 11.27 -23.64 12.86
N ASP A 402 10.72 -23.22 11.73
CA ASP A 402 10.38 -21.81 11.50
C ASP A 402 8.97 -21.43 12.02
N GLY A 403 8.58 -20.19 11.75
CA GLY A 403 7.32 -19.57 12.14
C GLY A 403 6.07 -20.23 11.54
N ASN A 404 6.20 -21.17 10.60
CA ASN A 404 5.06 -22.01 10.18
C ASN A 404 4.68 -23.04 11.24
N PHE A 405 5.67 -23.54 12.00
CA PHE A 405 5.48 -24.61 12.98
C PHE A 405 5.46 -24.09 14.41
N VAL A 406 6.15 -22.98 14.69
CA VAL A 406 6.36 -22.48 16.04
C VAL A 406 5.77 -21.07 16.18
N PRO A 407 4.86 -20.85 17.16
CA PRO A 407 4.32 -19.52 17.39
C PRO A 407 5.37 -18.56 17.96
N PRO A 408 5.20 -17.24 17.78
CA PRO A 408 6.20 -16.21 18.13
C PRO A 408 6.71 -16.27 19.59
N HIS A 409 5.88 -16.69 20.53
CA HIS A 409 6.21 -16.74 21.95
C HIS A 409 7.10 -17.93 22.34
N VAL A 410 7.06 -19.03 21.58
CA VAL A 410 7.90 -20.23 21.80
C VAL A 410 9.22 -20.14 21.03
N TYR A 411 9.27 -19.30 19.99
CA TYR A 411 10.41 -19.16 19.11
C TYR A 411 11.75 -18.86 19.84
N PRO A 412 11.81 -17.96 20.84
CA PRO A 412 13.06 -17.72 21.58
C PRO A 412 13.57 -18.95 22.32
N SER A 413 12.69 -19.77 22.87
CA SER A 413 13.05 -21.03 23.53
C SER A 413 13.64 -22.03 22.52
N VAL A 414 13.10 -22.09 21.30
CA VAL A 414 13.66 -22.90 20.22
C VAL A 414 15.02 -22.36 19.77
N CYS A 415 15.20 -21.03 19.67
CA CYS A 415 16.50 -20.40 19.39
C CYS A 415 17.57 -20.83 20.40
N GLN A 416 17.23 -20.83 21.68
CA GLN A 416 18.16 -21.26 22.73
C GLN A 416 18.45 -22.76 22.64
N ALA A 417 17.41 -23.59 22.47
CA ALA A 417 17.59 -25.02 22.30
C ALA A 417 18.50 -25.39 21.12
N ARG A 418 18.44 -24.63 20.00
CA ARG A 418 19.35 -24.77 18.85
C ARG A 418 20.82 -24.56 19.25
N ALA A 419 21.12 -23.44 19.91
CA ALA A 419 22.48 -23.09 20.31
C ALA A 419 23.07 -24.10 21.31
N TRP A 420 22.26 -24.46 22.32
CA TRP A 420 22.63 -25.42 23.37
C TRP A 420 22.87 -26.83 22.82
N SER A 421 21.94 -27.35 22.02
CA SER A 421 22.05 -28.71 21.45
C SER A 421 23.27 -28.84 20.53
N LEU A 422 23.48 -27.90 19.61
CA LEU A 422 24.60 -27.95 18.67
C LEU A 422 25.96 -27.87 19.39
N THR A 423 26.09 -26.97 20.37
CA THR A 423 27.35 -26.75 21.09
C THR A 423 27.70 -27.94 21.99
N ILE A 424 26.73 -28.47 22.76
CA ILE A 424 26.94 -29.63 23.64
C ILE A 424 27.22 -30.90 22.82
N GLY A 425 26.44 -31.13 21.75
CA GLY A 425 26.63 -32.29 20.88
C GLY A 425 28.02 -32.31 20.25
N PHE A 426 28.48 -31.16 19.76
CA PHE A 426 29.81 -31.02 19.17
C PHE A 426 30.93 -31.32 20.19
N THR A 427 30.81 -30.82 21.41
CA THR A 427 31.81 -31.06 22.48
C THR A 427 31.87 -32.50 22.91
N LEU A 428 30.73 -33.18 23.03
CA LEU A 428 30.68 -34.59 23.38
C LEU A 428 31.31 -35.45 22.28
N ALA A 429 30.97 -35.18 21.01
CA ALA A 429 31.52 -35.88 19.86
C ALA A 429 33.04 -35.64 19.71
N TYR A 430 33.44 -34.38 19.59
CA TYR A 430 34.84 -34.01 19.37
C TYR A 430 35.72 -34.26 20.61
N GLY A 431 35.24 -33.94 21.81
CA GLY A 431 35.96 -34.16 23.06
C GLY A 431 36.28 -35.64 23.31
N ALA A 432 35.38 -36.55 22.90
CA ALA A 432 35.63 -37.99 22.95
C ALA A 432 36.72 -38.45 21.96
N MET A 433 36.69 -37.95 20.71
CA MET A 433 37.75 -38.21 19.72
C MET A 433 39.10 -37.66 20.19
N PHE A 434 39.11 -36.43 20.68
CA PHE A 434 40.28 -35.75 21.20
C PHE A 434 40.89 -36.48 22.41
N SER A 435 40.06 -36.97 23.34
CA SER A 435 40.52 -37.76 24.50
C SER A 435 41.19 -39.09 24.08
N LYS A 436 40.71 -39.73 23.01
CA LYS A 436 41.33 -40.93 22.44
C LYS A 436 42.73 -40.65 21.90
N VAL A 437 42.87 -39.59 21.10
CA VAL A 437 44.17 -39.19 20.53
C VAL A 437 45.14 -38.74 21.62
N TRP A 438 44.68 -37.95 22.58
CA TRP A 438 45.50 -37.50 23.72
C TRP A 438 46.02 -38.67 24.57
N ARG A 439 45.20 -39.71 24.79
CA ARG A 439 45.63 -40.92 25.48
C ARG A 439 46.76 -41.64 24.74
N VAL A 440 46.63 -41.78 23.43
CA VAL A 440 47.67 -42.42 22.59
C VAL A 440 48.95 -41.61 22.68
N HIS A 441 48.87 -40.29 22.48
CA HIS A 441 50.02 -39.39 22.64
C HIS A 441 50.67 -39.53 24.03
N ARG A 442 49.90 -39.51 25.11
CA ARG A 442 50.44 -39.62 26.47
C ARG A 442 51.11 -40.98 26.75
N LEU A 443 50.53 -42.07 26.24
CA LEU A 443 51.12 -43.40 26.37
C LEU A 443 52.45 -43.50 25.60
N THR A 444 52.54 -42.83 24.45
CA THR A 444 53.75 -42.87 23.60
C THR A 444 54.85 -41.94 24.14
N THR A 445 54.53 -40.73 24.62
CA THR A 445 55.51 -39.84 25.27
C THR A 445 56.11 -40.49 26.51
N LYS A 446 55.28 -41.18 27.32
CA LYS A 446 55.77 -41.90 28.50
C LYS A 446 56.62 -43.12 28.16
N ALA A 447 56.31 -43.82 27.08
CA ALA A 447 57.13 -44.93 26.59
C ALA A 447 58.49 -44.45 26.02
N LYS A 448 58.54 -43.23 25.46
CA LYS A 448 59.78 -42.59 25.01
C LYS A 448 60.66 -42.10 26.17
N SER A 449 60.05 -41.62 27.27
CA SER A 449 60.80 -41.06 28.41
C SER A 449 61.35 -42.11 29.38
N ASP A 450 60.71 -43.29 29.51
CA ASP A 450 61.17 -44.34 30.44
C ASP A 450 60.83 -45.76 29.94
N PRO A 451 61.79 -46.48 29.31
CA PRO A 451 61.53 -47.79 28.70
C PRO A 451 61.34 -48.93 29.71
N LYS A 452 61.61 -48.72 31.01
CA LYS A 452 61.46 -49.75 32.06
C LYS A 452 60.09 -49.72 32.76
N VAL A 453 59.23 -48.74 32.47
CA VAL A 453 57.89 -48.66 33.06
C VAL A 453 56.92 -49.56 32.31
N ARG A 454 56.49 -50.67 32.93
CA ARG A 454 55.32 -51.46 32.48
C ARG A 454 54.15 -50.51 32.25
N MET A 455 53.53 -50.56 31.07
CA MET A 455 52.37 -49.74 30.67
C MET A 455 51.27 -49.78 31.75
N LYS A 456 51.28 -48.82 32.68
CA LYS A 456 50.19 -48.69 33.65
C LYS A 456 48.93 -48.31 32.88
N LYS A 457 47.88 -49.14 33.01
CA LYS A 457 46.55 -48.90 32.47
C LYS A 457 46.12 -47.49 32.89
N VAL A 458 46.02 -46.56 31.93
CA VAL A 458 45.49 -45.22 32.22
C VAL A 458 44.08 -45.41 32.78
N GLN A 459 43.86 -44.94 34.01
CA GLN A 459 42.58 -45.11 34.67
C GLN A 459 41.48 -44.38 33.88
N PRO A 460 40.32 -45.02 33.63
CA PRO A 460 39.23 -44.45 32.84
C PRO A 460 38.77 -43.06 33.33
N TRP A 461 38.83 -42.81 34.64
CA TRP A 461 38.39 -41.54 35.26
C TRP A 461 39.08 -40.29 34.70
N LYS A 462 40.35 -40.40 34.28
CA LYS A 462 41.10 -39.25 33.74
C LYS A 462 40.61 -38.79 32.36
N LEU A 463 39.98 -39.67 31.60
CA LEU A 463 39.40 -39.36 30.28
C LEU A 463 38.04 -38.67 30.45
N TYR A 464 37.22 -39.13 31.40
CA TYR A 464 35.96 -38.48 31.76
C TYR A 464 36.19 -37.06 32.28
N SER A 465 37.22 -36.87 33.13
CA SER A 465 37.57 -35.56 33.66
C SER A 465 37.92 -34.55 32.55
N MET A 466 38.49 -35.00 31.43
CA MET A 466 38.90 -34.15 30.32
C MET A 466 37.70 -33.73 29.45
N VAL A 467 36.83 -34.67 29.06
CA VAL A 467 35.58 -34.36 28.33
C VAL A 467 34.65 -33.51 29.19
N SER A 468 34.50 -33.85 30.49
CA SER A 468 33.70 -33.08 31.43
C SER A 468 34.22 -31.65 31.60
N GLY A 469 35.55 -31.46 31.62
CA GLY A 469 36.15 -30.12 31.69
C GLY A 469 35.77 -29.25 30.49
N LEU A 470 35.86 -29.79 29.27
CA LEU A 470 35.46 -29.08 28.05
C LEU A 470 33.96 -28.73 28.04
N LEU A 471 33.11 -29.65 28.52
CA LEU A 471 31.67 -29.45 28.61
C LEU A 471 31.30 -28.38 29.65
N VAL A 472 32.01 -28.32 30.79
CA VAL A 472 31.80 -27.26 31.79
C VAL A 472 32.10 -25.89 31.20
N VAL A 473 33.16 -25.75 30.40
CA VAL A 473 33.47 -24.48 29.73
C VAL A 473 32.33 -24.05 28.81
N ASP A 474 31.80 -24.97 27.98
CA ASP A 474 30.65 -24.66 27.12
C ASP A 474 29.39 -24.30 27.91
N PHE A 475 29.11 -25.04 28.97
CA PHE A 475 27.96 -24.77 29.83
C PHE A 475 28.04 -23.36 30.43
N VAL A 476 29.22 -22.94 30.91
CA VAL A 476 29.44 -21.59 31.44
C VAL A 476 29.25 -20.54 30.34
N ILE A 477 29.84 -20.72 29.16
CA ILE A 477 29.71 -19.75 28.05
C ILE A 477 28.23 -19.60 27.65
N LEU A 478 27.51 -20.70 27.45
CA LEU A 478 26.11 -20.69 27.05
C LEU A 478 25.19 -20.13 28.14
N LEU A 479 25.44 -20.44 29.42
CA LEU A 479 24.67 -19.90 30.53
C LEU A 479 24.83 -18.39 30.63
N VAL A 480 26.06 -17.88 30.53
CA VAL A 480 26.31 -16.43 30.53
C VAL A 480 25.67 -15.78 29.32
N TRP A 481 25.77 -16.38 28.13
CA TRP A 481 25.11 -15.87 26.93
C TRP A 481 23.59 -15.80 27.13
N GLN A 482 22.97 -16.85 27.67
CA GLN A 482 21.53 -16.90 27.91
C GLN A 482 21.05 -15.91 28.98
N LEU A 483 21.82 -15.68 30.04
CA LEU A 483 21.43 -14.77 31.12
C LEU A 483 21.68 -13.30 30.76
N GLN A 484 22.79 -13.01 30.08
CA GLN A 484 23.20 -11.63 29.79
C GLN A 484 22.63 -11.10 28.48
N ASP A 485 22.55 -11.94 27.44
CA ASP A 485 22.15 -11.52 26.09
C ASP A 485 21.41 -12.66 25.35
N PRO A 486 20.19 -13.02 25.81
CA PRO A 486 19.46 -14.15 25.26
C PRO A 486 19.15 -13.97 23.77
N LEU A 487 19.20 -15.08 23.03
CA LEU A 487 18.75 -15.15 21.65
C LEU A 487 17.24 -14.89 21.58
N GLN A 488 16.86 -13.83 20.86
CA GLN A 488 15.47 -13.45 20.63
C GLN A 488 15.12 -13.56 19.15
N ARG A 489 13.81 -13.58 18.87
CA ARG A 489 13.27 -13.51 17.52
C ARG A 489 13.45 -12.08 16.99
N ARG A 490 14.22 -11.92 15.91
CA ARG A 490 14.29 -10.68 15.15
C ARG A 490 13.67 -10.88 13.77
N ILE A 491 12.97 -9.85 13.31
CA ILE A 491 12.33 -9.82 12.00
C ILE A 491 13.06 -8.80 11.14
N GLU A 492 13.54 -9.25 9.99
CA GLU A 492 14.19 -8.41 9.00
C GLU A 492 13.23 -8.21 7.81
N PRO A 493 12.75 -6.98 7.58
CA PRO A 493 11.88 -6.70 6.44
C PRO A 493 12.68 -6.54 5.16
N PHE A 494 12.20 -7.14 4.09
CA PHE A 494 12.72 -6.96 2.74
C PHE A 494 11.95 -5.88 1.97
N PRO A 495 12.53 -5.39 0.85
CA PRO A 495 11.83 -4.50 -0.07
C PRO A 495 10.47 -5.06 -0.52
N LEU A 496 9.54 -4.16 -0.86
CA LEU A 496 8.20 -4.53 -1.31
C LEU A 496 8.28 -5.27 -2.65
N GLU A 497 7.55 -6.38 -2.74
CA GLU A 497 7.44 -7.22 -3.93
C GLU A 497 5.99 -7.22 -4.44
N ASN A 498 5.83 -7.43 -5.75
CA ASN A 498 4.51 -7.59 -6.34
C ASN A 498 3.98 -9.01 -6.07
N PRO A 499 2.66 -9.18 -5.85
CA PRO A 499 2.07 -10.48 -5.64
C PRO A 499 2.16 -11.35 -6.90
N ALA A 500 2.18 -12.67 -6.70
CA ALA A 500 2.23 -13.65 -7.79
C ALA A 500 0.98 -13.62 -8.68
N SER A 501 -0.18 -13.26 -8.12
CA SER A 501 -1.41 -13.04 -8.89
C SER A 501 -1.43 -11.61 -9.41
N LEU A 502 -1.46 -11.44 -10.73
CA LEU A 502 -1.59 -10.10 -11.33
C LEU A 502 -2.89 -9.39 -10.92
N SER A 503 -3.92 -10.08 -10.42
CA SER A 503 -5.22 -9.48 -10.10
C SER A 503 -5.25 -8.64 -8.81
N ASP A 504 -4.27 -8.76 -7.93
CA ASP A 504 -4.24 -8.02 -6.66
C ASP A 504 -3.29 -6.82 -6.75
N ASP A 505 -3.78 -5.64 -6.40
CA ASP A 505 -3.03 -4.37 -6.35
C ASP A 505 -2.35 -4.15 -4.99
N SER A 506 -2.38 -5.17 -4.12
CA SER A 506 -1.65 -5.21 -2.86
C SER A 506 -0.15 -5.39 -3.12
N LYS A 507 0.70 -4.86 -2.24
CA LYS A 507 2.14 -5.13 -2.24
C LYS A 507 2.49 -6.07 -1.11
N ILE A 508 3.41 -6.99 -1.35
CA ILE A 508 3.89 -7.93 -0.35
C ILE A 508 5.15 -7.35 0.29
N ARG A 509 5.22 -7.37 1.62
CA ARG A 509 6.44 -7.14 2.38
C ARG A 509 6.95 -8.48 2.88
N PRO A 510 8.02 -9.03 2.27
CA PRO A 510 8.63 -10.25 2.79
C PRO A 510 9.34 -9.94 4.10
N GLU A 511 9.21 -10.84 5.07
CA GLU A 511 9.84 -10.73 6.38
C GLU A 511 10.60 -12.03 6.65
N LEU A 512 11.89 -11.96 6.99
CA LEU A 512 12.67 -13.11 7.44
C LEU A 512 12.83 -13.04 8.95
N GLU A 513 12.56 -14.16 9.59
CA GLU A 513 12.85 -14.33 11.01
C GLU A 513 14.19 -15.01 11.21
N HIS A 514 14.97 -14.47 12.15
CA HIS A 514 16.23 -15.08 12.57
C HIS A 514 16.40 -14.98 14.09
N CYS A 515 17.22 -15.88 14.64
CA CYS A 515 17.61 -15.85 16.04
C CYS A 515 18.83 -14.94 16.20
N ALA A 516 18.69 -13.83 16.91
CA ALA A 516 19.81 -12.93 17.18
C ALA A 516 19.73 -12.35 18.60
N SER A 517 20.91 -12.16 19.18
CA SER A 517 21.14 -11.42 20.42
C SER A 517 21.64 -10.00 20.10
N HIS A 518 21.74 -9.11 21.07
CA HIS A 518 22.20 -7.74 20.83
C HIS A 518 23.67 -7.69 20.36
N HIS A 519 24.53 -8.50 20.97
CA HIS A 519 25.95 -8.62 20.65
C HIS A 519 26.28 -9.97 20.01
N ASN A 520 25.44 -10.43 19.08
CA ASN A 520 25.51 -11.76 18.48
C ASN A 520 26.90 -12.10 17.90
N THR A 521 27.55 -11.16 17.23
CA THR A 521 28.88 -11.34 16.63
C THR A 521 29.96 -11.60 17.68
N VAL A 522 29.87 -10.97 18.85
CA VAL A 522 30.84 -11.14 19.94
C VAL A 522 30.71 -12.53 20.54
N TRP A 523 29.48 -12.96 20.83
CA TRP A 523 29.21 -14.30 21.39
C TRP A 523 29.59 -15.43 20.42
N LEU A 524 29.22 -15.31 19.14
CA LEU A 524 29.63 -16.26 18.11
C LEU A 524 31.17 -16.27 17.95
N GLY A 525 31.82 -15.11 18.00
CA GLY A 525 33.29 -15.01 17.95
C GLY A 525 33.98 -15.71 19.13
N ILE A 526 33.46 -15.57 20.36
CA ILE A 526 33.99 -16.27 21.55
C ILE A 526 33.83 -17.79 21.39
N VAL A 527 32.64 -18.26 20.99
CA VAL A 527 32.37 -19.69 20.82
C VAL A 527 33.23 -20.28 19.70
N TYR A 528 33.22 -19.69 18.51
CA TYR A 528 34.00 -20.18 17.37
C TYR A 528 35.51 -20.07 17.60
N GLY A 529 35.99 -19.01 18.26
CA GLY A 529 37.39 -18.89 18.64
C GLY A 529 37.84 -20.00 19.58
N TYR A 530 37.10 -20.25 20.66
CA TYR A 530 37.38 -21.35 21.60
C TYR A 530 37.35 -22.72 20.92
N LYS A 531 36.32 -22.99 20.10
CA LYS A 531 36.20 -24.25 19.35
C LYS A 531 37.31 -24.41 18.33
N GLY A 532 37.69 -23.34 17.63
CA GLY A 532 38.79 -23.31 16.68
C GLY A 532 40.12 -23.67 17.33
N LEU A 533 40.43 -23.13 18.51
CA LEU A 533 41.64 -23.49 19.26
C LEU A 533 41.66 -24.99 19.64
N ILE A 534 40.52 -25.54 20.05
CA ILE A 534 40.38 -26.98 20.34
C ILE A 534 40.60 -27.82 19.08
N LEU A 535 40.03 -27.40 17.95
CA LEU A 535 40.16 -28.07 16.66
C LEU A 535 41.63 -28.11 16.19
N VAL A 536 42.33 -26.98 16.27
CA VAL A 536 43.76 -26.87 15.92
C VAL A 536 44.61 -27.74 16.85
N PHE A 537 44.32 -27.72 18.16
CA PHE A 537 45.07 -28.54 19.11
C PHE A 537 44.84 -30.04 18.89
N GLY A 538 43.62 -30.46 18.58
CA GLY A 538 43.34 -31.85 18.22
C GLY A 538 43.99 -32.28 16.91
N LEU A 539 44.08 -31.39 15.92
CA LEU A 539 44.82 -31.63 14.68
C LEU A 539 46.32 -31.82 14.95
N PHE A 540 46.91 -30.97 15.80
CA PHE A 540 48.31 -31.09 16.22
C PHE A 540 48.59 -32.44 16.89
N LEU A 541 47.75 -32.87 17.83
CA LEU A 541 47.89 -34.18 18.47
C LEU A 541 47.67 -35.35 17.50
N ALA A 542 46.75 -35.22 16.55
CA ALA A 542 46.52 -36.23 15.51
C ALA A 542 47.75 -36.37 14.59
N TYR A 543 48.40 -35.26 14.25
CA TYR A 543 49.63 -35.24 13.45
C TYR A 543 50.79 -35.93 14.19
N GLU A 544 51.04 -35.60 15.46
CA GLU A 544 52.08 -36.21 16.29
C GLU A 544 51.91 -37.73 16.47
N THR A 545 50.66 -38.21 16.43
CA THR A 545 50.34 -39.63 16.62
C THR A 545 50.30 -40.44 15.32
N ARG A 546 50.53 -39.83 14.13
CA ARG A 546 50.32 -40.45 12.80
C ARG A 546 51.30 -41.58 12.44
N SER A 547 52.56 -41.51 12.88
CA SER A 547 53.64 -42.41 12.44
C SER A 547 53.78 -43.66 13.32
N LEU A 548 52.94 -43.81 14.35
CA LEU A 548 53.12 -44.82 15.40
C LEU A 548 52.23 -46.04 15.14
N LYS A 549 52.82 -47.13 14.64
CA LYS A 549 52.17 -48.44 14.48
C LYS A 549 52.22 -49.24 15.78
N VAL A 550 51.27 -49.02 16.70
CA VAL A 550 51.12 -49.89 17.86
C VAL A 550 50.32 -51.13 17.44
N LYS A 551 50.96 -52.32 17.42
CA LYS A 551 50.37 -53.62 17.01
C LYS A 551 49.05 -54.00 17.72
N GLN A 552 48.66 -53.29 18.77
CA GLN A 552 47.46 -53.53 19.58
C GLN A 552 46.36 -52.43 19.44
N ILE A 553 46.57 -51.35 18.66
CA ILE A 553 45.62 -50.23 18.54
C ILE A 553 45.58 -49.71 17.09
N ASN A 554 44.78 -50.34 16.22
CA ASN A 554 44.56 -49.87 14.83
C ASN A 554 43.53 -48.70 14.74
N ASP A 555 42.77 -48.43 15.80
CA ASP A 555 41.68 -47.44 15.86
C ASP A 555 42.18 -45.98 15.76
N SER A 556 43.39 -45.69 16.24
CA SER A 556 43.92 -44.31 16.34
C SER A 556 44.10 -43.61 15.00
N ARG A 557 44.43 -44.36 13.93
CA ARG A 557 44.61 -43.80 12.57
C ARG A 557 43.29 -43.32 11.98
N TYR A 558 42.21 -44.07 12.19
CA TYR A 558 40.88 -43.70 11.69
C TYR A 558 40.33 -42.50 12.45
N VAL A 559 40.47 -42.46 13.78
CA VAL A 559 40.09 -41.30 14.60
C VAL A 559 40.86 -40.04 14.18
N GLY A 560 42.17 -40.15 13.89
CA GLY A 560 42.96 -39.03 13.38
C GLY A 560 42.48 -38.49 12.03
N MET A 561 42.10 -39.37 11.10
CA MET A 561 41.50 -38.97 9.82
C MET A 561 40.11 -38.34 9.99
N SER A 562 39.29 -38.86 10.91
CA SER A 562 37.98 -38.26 11.24
C SER A 562 38.14 -36.86 11.83
N ILE A 563 39.13 -36.63 12.70
CA ILE A 563 39.44 -35.29 13.23
C ILE A 563 39.82 -34.34 12.10
N TYR A 564 40.66 -34.77 11.15
CA TYR A 564 41.02 -33.95 9.99
C TYR A 564 39.79 -33.53 9.18
N ASN A 565 38.91 -34.49 8.85
CA ASN A 565 37.69 -34.20 8.08
C ASN A 565 36.76 -33.24 8.83
N VAL A 566 36.56 -33.42 10.14
CA VAL A 566 35.72 -32.54 10.95
C VAL A 566 36.31 -31.13 11.02
N VAL A 567 37.63 -30.99 11.23
CA VAL A 567 38.31 -29.69 11.27
C VAL A 567 38.13 -28.96 9.94
N VAL A 568 38.39 -29.63 8.81
CA VAL A 568 38.27 -29.02 7.47
C VAL A 568 36.83 -28.63 7.18
N LEU A 569 35.86 -29.51 7.44
CA LEU A 569 34.45 -29.21 7.19
C LEU A 569 33.97 -28.04 8.07
N CYS A 570 34.31 -28.03 9.36
CA CYS A 570 33.93 -26.93 10.26
C CYS A 570 34.57 -25.58 9.89
N LEU A 571 35.80 -25.57 9.34
CA LEU A 571 36.45 -24.33 8.89
C LEU A 571 35.89 -23.80 7.55
N VAL A 572 35.30 -24.67 6.74
CA VAL A 572 34.67 -24.28 5.47
C VAL A 572 33.22 -23.83 5.68
N THR A 573 32.51 -24.44 6.63
CA THR A 573 31.09 -24.14 6.89
C THR A 573 30.82 -23.13 7.99
N GLY A 574 31.78 -22.90 8.90
CA GLY A 574 31.72 -21.89 9.96
C GLY A 574 32.53 -20.66 9.61
#